data_AF-A0A968TF30-F1
#
_entry.id   AF-A0A968TF30-F1
#
_cell.length_a   1.000
_cell.length_b   1.000
_cell.length_c   1.000
_cell.angle_alpha   90.00
_cell.angle_beta   90.00
_cell.angle_gamma   90.00
#
_symmetry.space_group_name_H-M   'P 1'
#
loop_
_entity.id
_entity.type
_entity.pdbx_description
1 polymer ?
#
loop_
_entity_poly.entity_id
_entity_poly.type
_entity_poly.pdbx_seq_one_letter_code
_entity_poly.pdbx_strand_id
1 'polypeptide(L)'
;MTLTTKMLIGAIAANPAKYEGPGEYRYSIPHRTIYYTSANSPDPKDNEAWLAVPALNPDGSKRMEHAFRNFVIRRWKPSRQRELEEFALKKGWDLAMELKYGGGALEDYEADEWQVVVNRELERMSERFIAEVEQL
;
A
#
# COMPACT_ATOMS: atom_id res chain seq x y z
N MET A 1 -24.10 1.03 3.80
CA MET A 1 -23.43 0.47 2.61
C MET A 1 -22.56 -0.68 3.08
N THR A 2 -22.50 -1.82 2.38
CA THR A 2 -21.60 -2.92 2.77
C THR A 2 -20.18 -2.57 2.30
N LEU A 3 -19.21 -2.64 3.20
CA LEU A 3 -17.80 -2.43 2.91
C LEU A 3 -17.34 -3.48 1.87
N THR A 4 -16.88 -3.06 0.69
CA THR A 4 -16.44 -3.99 -0.35
C THR A 4 -14.93 -4.11 -0.38
N THR A 5 -14.42 -5.29 -0.73
CA THR A 5 -12.99 -5.56 -0.90
C THR A 5 -12.33 -4.56 -1.86
N LYS A 6 -12.99 -4.22 -2.98
CA LYS A 6 -12.44 -3.26 -3.95
C LYS A 6 -12.23 -1.86 -3.37
N MET A 7 -13.17 -1.36 -2.56
CA MET A 7 -13.04 -0.08 -1.89
C MET A 7 -11.88 -0.11 -0.87
N LEU A 8 -11.76 -1.20 -0.13
CA LEU A 8 -10.68 -1.38 0.84
C LEU A 8 -9.31 -1.46 0.17
N ILE A 9 -9.18 -2.20 -0.93
CA ILE A 9 -7.91 -2.30 -1.67
C ILE A 9 -7.43 -0.90 -2.07
N GLY A 10 -8.31 -0.08 -2.64
CA GLY A 10 -7.98 1.31 -3.00
C GLY A 10 -7.55 2.15 -1.79
N ALA A 11 -8.31 2.07 -0.69
CA ALA A 11 -7.97 2.77 0.54
C ALA A 11 -6.63 2.32 1.12
N ILE A 12 -6.39 1.00 1.24
CA ILE A 12 -5.15 0.41 1.79
C ILE A 12 -3.93 0.78 0.95
N ALA A 13 -4.05 0.73 -0.38
CA ALA A 13 -2.98 1.09 -1.30
C ALA A 13 -2.60 2.56 -1.21
N ALA A 14 -3.60 3.45 -1.05
CA ALA A 14 -3.40 4.90 -0.97
C ALA A 14 -3.17 5.42 0.45
N ASN A 15 -3.26 4.58 1.49
CA ASN A 15 -3.23 5.02 2.88
C ASN A 15 -1.81 5.34 3.36
N PRO A 16 -1.49 6.60 3.71
CA PRO A 16 -0.19 6.93 4.29
C PRO A 16 -0.06 6.42 5.74
N ALA A 17 -1.18 6.18 6.44
CA ALA A 17 -1.24 5.81 7.85
C ALA A 17 -0.42 6.75 8.76
N LYS A 18 -0.57 8.06 8.55
CA LYS A 18 0.14 9.09 9.30
C LYS A 18 -0.74 10.31 9.51
N TYR A 19 -1.58 10.24 10.54
CA TYR A 19 -2.54 11.29 10.91
C TYR A 19 -1.93 12.70 11.03
N GLU A 20 -0.78 12.84 11.71
CA GLU A 20 -0.11 14.13 11.95
C GLU A 20 0.46 14.79 10.69
N GLY A 21 0.50 14.09 9.56
CA GLY A 21 1.12 14.59 8.33
C GLY A 21 0.17 14.49 7.14
N PRO A 22 0.47 13.61 6.15
CA PRO A 22 -0.32 13.50 4.95
C PRO A 22 -1.77 13.10 5.24
N GLY A 23 -2.02 12.38 6.34
CA GLY A 23 -3.33 11.88 6.76
C GLY A 23 -3.40 10.35 6.74
N GLU A 24 -4.60 9.83 6.97
CA GLU A 24 -4.88 8.40 6.93
C GLU A 24 -6.33 8.08 6.63
N TYR A 25 -6.56 6.89 6.08
CA TYR A 25 -7.90 6.31 5.98
C TYR A 25 -8.30 5.61 7.28
N ARG A 26 -9.52 5.90 7.74
CA ARG A 26 -10.17 5.26 8.88
C ARG A 26 -11.53 4.71 8.47
N TYR A 27 -12.02 3.75 9.22
CA TYR A 27 -13.37 3.20 9.11
C TYR A 27 -14.21 3.67 10.28
N SER A 28 -15.32 4.36 10.00
CA SER A 28 -16.30 4.72 11.01
C SER A 28 -17.20 3.51 11.29
N ILE A 29 -17.24 3.09 12.55
CA ILE A 29 -18.05 1.94 13.00
C ILE A 29 -19.55 2.29 12.93
N PRO A 30 -20.04 3.44 13.48
CA PRO A 30 -21.46 3.78 13.43
C PRO A 30 -22.00 3.95 12.00
N HIS A 31 -21.23 4.61 11.12
CA HIS A 31 -21.66 4.93 9.76
C HIS A 31 -21.32 3.85 8.73
N ARG A 32 -20.51 2.86 9.13
CA ARG A 32 -20.02 1.76 8.28
C ARG A 32 -19.38 2.25 6.98
N THR A 33 -18.52 3.27 7.08
CA THR A 33 -17.90 3.92 5.92
C THR A 33 -16.41 4.19 6.15
N ILE A 34 -15.63 4.13 5.07
CA ILE A 34 -14.26 4.63 5.05
C ILE A 34 -14.30 6.15 4.90
N TYR A 35 -13.43 6.86 5.59
CA TYR A 35 -13.19 8.28 5.43
C TYR A 35 -11.69 8.59 5.55
N TYR A 36 -11.27 9.72 5.00
CA TYR A 36 -9.90 10.22 5.11
C TYR A 36 -9.86 11.36 6.11
N THR A 37 -8.83 11.41 6.95
CA THR A 37 -8.65 12.46 7.95
C THR A 37 -7.16 12.78 8.15
N SER A 38 -6.87 13.97 8.67
CA SER A 38 -5.53 14.39 9.09
C SER A 38 -5.64 15.43 10.20
N ALA A 39 -4.56 15.65 10.96
CA ALA A 39 -4.52 16.68 12.00
C ALA A 39 -4.85 18.10 11.47
N ASN A 40 -4.49 18.39 10.21
CA ASN A 40 -4.76 19.68 9.57
C ASN A 40 -6.17 19.81 8.98
N SER A 41 -6.88 18.69 8.82
CA SER A 41 -8.22 18.64 8.27
C SER A 41 -8.98 17.45 8.88
N PRO A 42 -9.36 17.55 10.18
CA PRO A 42 -10.06 16.48 10.87
C PRO A 42 -11.48 16.27 10.31
N ASP A 43 -11.93 15.03 10.24
CA ASP A 43 -13.31 14.69 9.88
C ASP A 43 -14.17 14.67 11.15
N PRO A 44 -15.43 15.15 11.13
CA PRO A 44 -16.32 15.06 12.29
C PRO A 44 -16.40 13.66 12.93
N LYS A 45 -16.24 12.59 12.13
CA LYS A 45 -16.24 11.18 12.57
C LYS A 45 -15.04 10.80 13.44
N ASP A 46 -14.02 11.66 13.56
CA ASP A 46 -12.89 11.44 14.48
C ASP A 46 -13.33 11.43 15.95
N ASN A 47 -14.49 12.02 16.26
CA ASN A 47 -15.08 12.04 17.61
C ASN A 47 -15.97 10.83 17.92
N GLU A 48 -16.06 9.87 17.00
CA GLU A 48 -16.87 8.66 17.14
C GLU A 48 -15.98 7.42 17.20
N ALA A 49 -16.57 6.23 17.38
CA ALA A 49 -15.82 4.98 17.33
C ALA A 49 -15.35 4.68 15.89
N TRP A 50 -14.04 4.43 15.73
CA TRP A 50 -13.43 4.15 14.44
C TRP A 50 -12.33 3.08 14.54
N LEU A 51 -11.99 2.48 13.40
CA LEU A 51 -10.81 1.64 13.21
C LEU A 51 -9.87 2.25 12.18
N ALA A 52 -8.56 2.10 12.38
CA ALA A 52 -7.58 2.49 11.37
C ALA A 52 -7.64 1.50 10.20
N VAL A 53 -7.80 2.00 8.97
CA VAL A 53 -7.64 1.15 7.79
C VAL A 53 -6.15 0.80 7.68
N PRO A 54 -5.76 -0.45 7.37
CA PRO A 54 -4.35 -0.77 7.26
C PRO A 54 -3.73 -0.07 6.02
N ALA A 55 -2.41 0.03 5.98
CA ALA A 55 -1.68 0.66 4.88
C ALA A 55 -0.69 -0.32 4.26
N LEU A 56 -0.68 -0.42 2.93
CA LEU A 56 0.25 -1.28 2.20
C LEU A 56 1.69 -0.82 2.43
N ASN A 57 1.93 0.49 2.32
CA ASN A 57 3.21 1.13 2.50
C ASN A 57 3.05 2.40 3.35
N PRO A 58 2.95 2.28 4.69
CA PRO A 58 2.88 3.45 5.57
C PRO A 58 4.02 4.43 5.30
N ASP A 59 3.76 5.72 5.42
CA ASP A 59 4.74 6.78 5.17
C ASP A 59 6.01 6.56 6.02
N GLY A 60 7.17 6.56 5.36
CA GLY A 60 8.48 6.29 5.98
C GLY A 60 8.79 4.82 6.31
N SER A 61 7.87 3.87 6.10
CA SER A 61 8.10 2.46 6.47
C SER A 61 9.06 1.70 5.56
N LYS A 62 9.18 2.12 4.29
CA LYS A 62 9.90 1.40 3.22
C LYS A 62 9.46 -0.07 3.08
N ARG A 63 8.25 -0.43 3.50
CA ARG A 63 7.82 -1.84 3.56
C ARG A 63 7.81 -2.49 2.17
N MET A 64 7.30 -1.78 1.17
CA MET A 64 7.25 -2.28 -0.20
C MET A 64 8.64 -2.35 -0.84
N GLU A 65 9.54 -1.41 -0.56
CA GLU A 65 10.95 -1.48 -0.97
C GLU A 65 11.59 -2.79 -0.47
N HIS A 66 11.46 -3.11 0.82
CA HIS A 66 12.04 -4.33 1.38
C HIS A 66 11.41 -5.59 0.79
N ALA A 67 10.09 -5.60 0.59
CA ALA A 67 9.39 -6.72 -0.04
C ALA A 67 9.86 -6.95 -1.48
N PHE A 68 10.01 -5.87 -2.25
CA PHE A 68 10.48 -5.92 -3.62
C PHE A 68 11.92 -6.42 -3.71
N ARG A 69 12.82 -5.89 -2.90
CA ARG A 69 14.23 -6.36 -2.86
C ARG A 69 14.33 -7.85 -2.55
N ASN A 70 13.55 -8.33 -1.57
CA ASN A 70 13.48 -9.76 -1.26
C ASN A 70 12.91 -10.60 -2.41
N PHE A 71 11.90 -10.09 -3.10
CA PHE A 71 11.33 -10.72 -4.29
C PHE A 71 12.38 -10.85 -5.41
N VAL A 72 13.05 -9.75 -5.75
CA VAL A 72 14.10 -9.67 -6.77
C VAL A 72 15.25 -10.64 -6.46
N ILE A 73 15.72 -10.69 -5.22
CA ILE A 73 16.80 -11.60 -4.78
C ILE A 73 16.44 -13.07 -5.02
N ARG A 74 15.18 -13.45 -4.78
CA ARG A 74 14.71 -14.84 -4.89
C ARG A 74 14.34 -15.24 -6.31
N ARG A 75 13.87 -14.29 -7.12
CA ARG A 75 13.19 -14.58 -8.40
C ARG A 75 14.08 -14.32 -9.61
N TRP A 76 14.93 -13.29 -9.58
CA TRP A 76 15.64 -12.81 -10.76
C TRP A 76 17.15 -13.06 -10.68
N LYS A 77 17.82 -13.09 -11.85
CA LYS A 77 19.25 -13.37 -11.95
C LYS A 77 20.09 -12.26 -11.30
N PRO A 78 21.26 -12.57 -10.71
CA PRO A 78 22.12 -11.56 -10.05
C PRO A 78 22.53 -10.36 -10.91
N SER A 79 22.60 -10.53 -12.24
CA SER A 79 22.85 -9.40 -13.15
C SER A 79 21.71 -8.39 -13.13
N ARG A 80 20.46 -8.87 -13.17
CA ARG A 80 19.27 -8.02 -13.13
C ARG A 80 19.09 -7.35 -11.77
N GLN A 81 19.44 -8.05 -10.69
CA GLN A 81 19.46 -7.48 -9.34
C GLN A 81 20.39 -6.26 -9.29
N ARG A 82 21.61 -6.38 -9.82
CA ARG A 82 22.59 -5.28 -9.89
C ARG A 82 22.09 -4.10 -10.72
N GLU A 83 21.47 -4.35 -11.87
CA GLU A 83 20.88 -3.28 -12.69
C GLU A 83 19.82 -2.47 -11.92
N LEU A 84 18.97 -3.15 -11.15
CA LEU A 84 17.94 -2.50 -10.34
C LEU A 84 18.55 -1.72 -9.17
N GLU A 85 19.58 -2.26 -8.53
CA GLU A 85 20.32 -1.55 -7.48
C GLU A 85 20.99 -0.28 -8.02
N GLU A 86 21.66 -0.35 -9.18
CA GLU A 86 22.26 0.81 -9.84
C GLU A 86 21.23 1.86 -10.26
N PHE A 87 20.06 1.42 -10.73
CA PHE A 87 18.95 2.32 -11.02
C PHE A 87 18.44 2.98 -9.73
N ALA A 88 18.17 2.20 -8.68
CA ALA A 88 17.64 2.68 -7.41
C ALA A 88 18.61 3.65 -6.71
N LEU A 89 19.92 3.45 -6.85
CA LEU A 89 20.93 4.40 -6.35
C LEU A 89 20.80 5.79 -6.99
N LYS A 90 20.35 5.87 -8.25
CA LYS A 90 20.20 7.13 -8.99
C LYS A 90 18.82 7.75 -8.87
N LYS A 91 17.78 6.92 -8.75
CA LYS A 91 16.37 7.34 -8.89
C LYS A 91 15.47 6.97 -7.71
N GLY A 92 15.96 6.20 -6.75
CA GLY A 92 15.19 5.67 -5.64
C GLY A 92 14.51 4.33 -5.95
N TRP A 93 14.23 3.57 -4.90
CA TRP A 93 13.54 2.29 -5.00
C TRP A 93 12.07 2.42 -5.39
N ASP A 94 11.43 3.53 -5.02
CA ASP A 94 10.04 3.80 -5.41
C ASP A 94 9.90 3.77 -6.94
N LEU A 95 10.81 4.38 -7.68
CA LEU A 95 10.81 4.35 -9.14
C LEU A 95 11.36 3.03 -9.71
N ALA A 96 12.24 2.34 -8.99
CA ALA A 96 12.78 1.05 -9.43
C ALA A 96 11.72 -0.07 -9.47
N MET A 97 10.64 0.08 -8.69
CA MET A 97 9.49 -0.83 -8.66
C MET A 97 8.46 -0.57 -9.76
N GLU A 98 8.63 0.49 -10.55
CA GLU A 98 7.67 0.92 -11.56
C GLU A 98 8.05 0.46 -12.97
N LEU A 99 7.07 0.50 -13.87
CA LEU A 99 7.21 0.17 -15.29
C LEU A 99 8.12 1.15 -16.02
N LYS A 100 8.96 0.64 -16.94
CA LYS A 100 9.93 1.44 -17.72
C LYS A 100 9.28 2.57 -18.51
N TYR A 101 8.11 2.35 -19.11
CA TYR A 101 7.43 3.40 -19.88
C TYR A 101 6.92 4.55 -18.99
N GLY A 102 6.74 4.31 -17.69
CA GLY A 102 6.47 5.33 -16.67
C GLY A 102 7.73 5.99 -16.09
N GLY A 103 8.90 5.71 -16.66
CA GLY A 103 10.19 6.16 -16.14
C GLY A 103 10.79 5.24 -15.06
N GLY A 104 10.17 4.08 -14.82
CA GLY A 104 10.64 3.06 -13.90
C GLY A 104 11.75 2.18 -14.45
N ALA A 105 12.00 1.07 -13.75
CA ALA A 105 13.07 0.13 -14.12
C ALA A 105 12.56 -1.20 -14.66
N LEU A 106 11.29 -1.56 -14.46
CA LEU A 106 10.75 -2.88 -14.77
C LEU A 106 10.28 -3.00 -16.21
N GLU A 107 10.63 -4.12 -16.84
CA GLU A 107 9.95 -4.56 -18.07
C GLU A 107 8.50 -4.96 -17.76
N ASP A 108 7.64 -5.01 -18.79
CA ASP A 108 6.22 -5.34 -18.61
C ASP A 108 6.00 -6.65 -17.85
N TYR A 109 6.71 -7.72 -18.24
CA TYR A 109 6.60 -9.01 -17.57
C TYR A 109 7.12 -9.00 -16.12
N GLU A 110 8.11 -8.15 -15.82
CA GLU A 110 8.68 -8.01 -14.47
C GLU A 110 7.71 -7.28 -13.54
N ALA A 111 7.08 -6.23 -14.05
CA ALA A 111 6.03 -5.52 -13.35
C ALA A 111 4.81 -6.40 -13.12
N ASP A 112 4.40 -7.20 -14.11
CA ASP A 112 3.30 -8.15 -13.95
C ASP A 112 3.59 -9.18 -12.84
N GLU A 113 4.80 -9.76 -12.81
CA GLU A 113 5.20 -10.68 -11.74
C GLU A 113 5.18 -9.99 -10.36
N TRP A 114 5.66 -8.75 -10.28
CA TRP A 114 5.66 -7.98 -9.04
C TRP A 114 4.23 -7.62 -8.59
N GLN A 115 3.38 -7.20 -9.52
CA GLN A 115 2.00 -6.79 -9.26
C GLN A 115 1.17 -7.94 -8.69
N VAL A 116 1.44 -9.20 -9.06
CA VAL A 116 0.81 -10.37 -8.44
C VAL A 116 1.10 -10.44 -6.94
N VAL A 117 2.32 -10.13 -6.52
CA VAL A 117 2.70 -10.12 -5.10
C VAL A 117 1.99 -8.99 -4.36
N VAL A 118 1.93 -7.80 -4.96
CA VAL A 118 1.24 -6.62 -4.41
C VAL A 118 -0.25 -6.88 -4.25
N ASN A 119 -0.92 -7.38 -5.30
CA ASN A 119 -2.34 -7.67 -5.29
C ASN A 119 -2.71 -8.71 -4.24
N ARG A 120 -1.92 -9.79 -4.14
CA ARG A 120 -2.13 -10.83 -3.13
C ARG A 120 -2.03 -10.28 -1.70
N GLU A 121 -1.10 -9.36 -1.46
CA GLU A 121 -0.96 -8.72 -0.15
C GLU A 121 -2.14 -7.78 0.15
N LEU A 122 -2.57 -6.99 -0.83
CA LEU A 122 -3.74 -6.11 -0.72
C LEU A 122 -5.02 -6.92 -0.43
N GLU A 123 -5.24 -8.02 -1.14
CA GLU A 123 -6.35 -8.95 -0.90
C GLU A 123 -6.31 -9.48 0.53
N ARG A 124 -5.18 -10.05 0.95
CA ARG A 124 -4.99 -10.58 2.31
C ARG A 124 -5.26 -9.54 3.41
N MET A 125 -4.79 -8.31 3.21
CA MET A 125 -5.00 -7.21 4.14
C MET A 125 -6.48 -6.79 4.19
N SER A 126 -7.13 -6.73 3.03
CA SER A 126 -8.55 -6.38 2.95
C SER A 126 -9.45 -7.44 3.59
N GLU A 127 -9.21 -8.73 3.35
CA GLU A 127 -9.97 -9.83 3.95
C GLU A 127 -9.83 -9.83 5.48
N ARG A 128 -8.60 -9.63 5.98
CA ARG A 128 -8.35 -9.54 7.42
C ARG A 128 -9.13 -8.38 8.05
N PHE A 129 -9.11 -7.22 7.41
CA PHE A 129 -9.80 -6.04 7.92
C PHE A 129 -11.33 -6.22 7.90
N ILE A 130 -11.88 -6.86 6.86
CA ILE A 130 -13.30 -7.22 6.82
C ILE A 130 -13.65 -8.14 7.99
N ALA A 131 -12.85 -9.18 8.23
CA ALA A 131 -13.07 -10.11 9.34
C ALA A 131 -12.99 -9.43 10.72
N GLU A 132 -12.13 -8.42 10.88
CA GLU A 132 -12.07 -7.59 12.09
C GLU A 132 -13.33 -6.74 12.26
N VAL A 133 -13.79 -6.09 11.18
CA VAL A 133 -15.03 -5.29 11.19
C VAL A 133 -16.27 -6.14 11.48
N GLU A 134 -16.32 -7.37 10.99
CA GLU A 134 -17.45 -8.30 11.23
C GLU A 134 -17.54 -8.78 12.70
N GLN A 135 -16.50 -8.58 13.50
CA GLN A 135 -16.47 -8.94 14.92
C GLN A 135 -16.94 -7.81 15.85
N LEU A 136 -17.26 -6.63 15.30
CA LEU A 136 -17.74 -5.44 16.02
C LEU A 136 -19.28 -5.39 16.07
#